data_AF-A0A4Y8I8C4-F1
#
_entry.id   AF-A0A4Y8I8C4-F1
#
_cell.length_a   1.000
_cell.length_b   1.000
_cell.length_c   1.000
_cell.angle_alpha   90.00
_cell.angle_beta   90.00
_cell.angle_gamma   90.00
#
_symmetry.space_group_name_H-M   'P 1'
#
loop_
_entity.id
_entity.type
_entity.pdbx_description
1 polymer ?
#
loop_
_entity_poly.entity_id
_entity_poly.type
_entity_poly.pdbx_seq_one_letter_code
_entity_poly.pdbx_strand_id
1 'polypeptide(L)'
;MKKQMLKMYSLTLLILSFLVIQCGSAPKKSSRSENRGKESEREYNALAINHFMEGSLLDLQENYRAAIEEYKIALRFDSTSATIHLALSEDYTRLSKYAEAITSAKKAIELEPERVEAIGLIARIYFVTERYKLASRWYDKLVKLNSQDINAWYQLAESYERAGMRKNAAQTYEELYDTDSSVGEALLRAGDLYERMGEEEKSVELFSKYYEENPENQALRRKLADYYVDKGKFEEAKKLYQDRLKQNANDLSTLISMGDLYWREGNIELAKEHFIKLLPGNEKEWRIYFYLGIVSAELDEFSESEKYLTELIDLSPRNPVGYSNLGRIYLVQEKYDEAIEVLNKGEKIASNSWSVMYLLGSAHNQVKNYKKAERALERAFMIRPEDISTITVLASVYDNLKKYDESDDLHLQLLSKDPTNSTILNNYAYSLSVRGIKLKKALEMSQVAVKKSPKNPAYLDTLGWIYFKMGKTGQAEEYVKKSIEIDQTNAEVLEHMGDILQKLGNRGKAKEFYERALDAEKAESTTIEKDIFE
;
A
#
# COMPACT_ATOMS: atom_id res chain seq x y z
N MET A 1 1.90 32.36 -44.11
CA MET A 1 2.40 33.74 -44.32
C MET A 1 3.87 33.70 -44.73
N LYS A 2 4.15 34.34 -45.88
CA LYS A 2 5.39 34.73 -46.56
C LYS A 2 6.79 34.43 -45.95
N LYS A 3 7.62 33.81 -46.80
CA LYS A 3 9.08 34.05 -47.04
C LYS A 3 9.49 35.53 -46.99
N GLN A 4 10.74 35.81 -46.60
CA GLN A 4 11.78 36.62 -47.32
C GLN A 4 12.94 36.94 -46.35
N MET A 5 14.22 36.62 -46.58
CA MET A 5 15.19 36.98 -47.64
C MET A 5 16.10 38.19 -47.30
N LEU A 6 17.34 38.13 -47.83
CA LEU A 6 18.39 39.17 -48.03
C LEU A 6 19.42 39.43 -46.90
N LYS A 7 20.71 39.71 -47.15
CA LYS A 7 21.66 39.55 -48.28
C LYS A 7 23.03 40.10 -47.81
N MET A 8 24.07 39.31 -48.02
CA MET A 8 25.39 39.61 -48.62
C MET A 8 25.75 41.07 -49.06
N TYR A 9 26.98 41.51 -48.72
CA TYR A 9 27.92 42.43 -49.43
C TYR A 9 29.32 42.13 -48.83
N SER A 10 30.38 41.64 -49.50
CA SER A 10 31.23 42.17 -50.61
C SER A 10 31.84 43.55 -50.27
N LEU A 11 33.09 43.95 -50.57
CA LEU A 11 34.12 43.51 -51.53
C LEU A 11 35.43 44.34 -51.30
N THR A 12 36.59 43.81 -51.73
CA THR A 12 37.79 44.47 -52.35
C THR A 12 38.75 45.38 -51.57
N LEU A 13 40.07 45.13 -51.65
CA LEU A 13 41.09 45.58 -52.66
C LEU A 13 42.47 44.97 -52.25
N LEU A 14 43.25 44.20 -53.02
CA LEU A 14 43.88 44.33 -54.36
C LEU A 14 45.07 45.31 -54.38
N ILE A 15 46.29 44.81 -54.68
CA ILE A 15 47.26 45.33 -55.67
C ILE A 15 48.58 44.50 -55.66
N LEU A 16 48.84 43.91 -56.84
CA LEU A 16 50.08 43.75 -57.65
C LEU A 16 51.46 43.60 -56.97
N SER A 17 52.48 42.97 -57.53
CA SER A 17 52.76 42.11 -58.71
C SER A 17 54.29 42.11 -58.78
N PHE A 18 54.97 40.98 -59.04
CA PHE A 18 56.14 40.99 -59.91
C PHE A 18 56.50 39.55 -60.31
N LEU A 19 56.49 39.33 -61.62
CA LEU A 19 56.92 38.11 -62.29
C LEU A 19 58.08 38.54 -63.20
N VAL A 20 59.30 38.06 -62.93
CA VAL A 20 60.36 38.00 -63.93
C VAL A 20 60.99 36.62 -63.85
N ILE A 21 60.79 35.87 -64.93
CA ILE A 21 61.44 34.61 -65.24
C ILE A 21 62.83 34.95 -65.78
N GLN A 22 63.88 34.38 -65.20
CA GLN A 22 65.19 34.29 -65.86
C GLN A 22 65.82 32.92 -65.57
N CYS A 23 66.01 32.15 -66.66
CA CYS A 23 66.74 30.88 -66.67
C CYS A 23 68.22 31.09 -66.35
N GLY A 24 68.84 30.16 -65.60
CA GLY A 24 70.30 30.10 -65.43
C GLY A 24 70.79 29.16 -64.31
N SER A 25 70.80 27.86 -64.58
CA SER A 25 71.64 26.76 -64.04
C SER A 25 72.31 26.80 -62.63
N ALA A 26 71.98 25.76 -61.86
CA ALA A 26 72.78 24.93 -60.90
C ALA A 26 72.88 25.33 -59.40
N PRO A 27 73.06 24.37 -58.45
CA PRO A 27 72.78 22.92 -58.44
C PRO A 27 71.77 22.50 -57.34
N LYS A 28 71.19 21.29 -57.50
CA LYS A 28 70.35 20.59 -56.51
C LYS A 28 71.00 20.59 -55.11
N LYS A 29 70.35 21.19 -54.12
CA LYS A 29 70.51 20.80 -52.71
C LYS A 29 69.47 19.71 -52.39
N SER A 30 70.00 18.58 -51.94
CA SER A 30 69.29 17.36 -51.58
C SER A 30 68.16 17.60 -50.57
N SER A 31 66.98 17.08 -50.89
CA SER A 31 65.90 16.75 -49.98
C SER A 31 66.37 15.71 -48.95
N ARG A 32 66.91 16.16 -47.81
CA ARG A 32 67.31 15.25 -46.70
C ARG A 32 66.65 15.59 -45.36
N SER A 33 65.75 16.56 -45.32
CA SER A 33 65.06 16.97 -44.07
C SER A 33 63.61 16.49 -43.93
N GLU A 34 63.00 15.89 -44.95
CA GLU A 34 61.61 15.38 -44.83
C GLU A 34 61.50 13.92 -44.38
N ASN A 35 62.58 13.13 -44.41
CA ASN A 35 62.52 11.69 -44.09
C ASN A 35 62.89 11.34 -42.64
N ARG A 36 63.57 12.23 -41.91
CA ARG A 36 64.02 11.96 -40.52
C ARG A 36 62.91 12.02 -39.47
N GLY A 37 61.85 12.80 -39.69
CA GLY A 37 60.70 12.85 -38.78
C GLY A 37 59.83 11.60 -38.85
N LYS A 38 59.66 11.01 -40.05
CA LYS A 38 58.83 9.83 -40.27
C LYS A 38 59.49 8.52 -39.82
N GLU A 39 60.81 8.43 -39.82
CA GLU A 39 61.55 7.23 -39.40
C GLU A 39 61.51 7.06 -37.87
N SER A 40 61.75 8.13 -37.10
CA SER A 40 61.69 8.04 -35.63
C SER A 40 60.27 7.87 -35.10
N GLU A 41 59.28 8.48 -35.75
CA GLU A 41 57.87 8.32 -35.42
C GLU A 41 57.37 6.89 -35.72
N ARG A 42 57.82 6.28 -36.83
CA ARG A 42 57.56 4.86 -37.13
C ARG A 42 58.23 3.90 -36.16
N GLU A 43 59.46 4.18 -35.74
CA GLU A 43 60.21 3.37 -34.77
C GLU A 43 59.59 3.46 -33.36
N TYR A 44 59.17 4.66 -32.93
CA TYR A 44 58.43 4.90 -31.69
C TYR A 44 57.13 4.07 -31.65
N ASN A 45 56.37 4.08 -32.75
CA ASN A 45 55.12 3.31 -32.85
C ASN A 45 55.36 1.79 -32.88
N ALA A 46 56.47 1.32 -33.47
CA ALA A 46 56.80 -0.11 -33.49
C ALA A 46 57.15 -0.65 -32.10
N LEU A 47 57.88 0.12 -31.29
CA LEU A 47 58.20 -0.24 -29.90
C LEU A 47 56.95 -0.28 -29.02
N ALA A 48 56.04 0.69 -29.17
CA ALA A 48 54.75 0.69 -28.47
C ALA A 48 53.93 -0.57 -28.79
N ILE A 49 53.84 -0.93 -30.07
CA ILE A 49 53.12 -2.13 -30.52
C ILE A 49 53.75 -3.41 -29.95
N ASN A 50 55.08 -3.54 -29.96
CA ASN A 50 55.75 -4.72 -29.43
C ASN A 50 55.47 -4.92 -27.93
N HIS A 51 55.62 -3.86 -27.12
CA HIS A 51 55.34 -3.92 -25.68
C HIS A 51 53.84 -4.13 -25.39
N PHE A 52 52.94 -3.56 -26.22
CA PHE A 52 51.51 -3.86 -26.11
C PHE A 52 51.20 -5.33 -26.39
N MET A 53 51.78 -5.91 -27.44
CA MET A 53 51.58 -7.33 -27.78
C MET A 53 52.11 -8.26 -26.69
N GLU A 54 53.28 -7.95 -26.10
CA GLU A 54 53.82 -8.72 -24.97
C GLU A 54 52.92 -8.60 -23.74
N GLY A 55 52.44 -7.39 -23.42
CA GLY A 55 51.45 -7.18 -22.37
C GLY A 55 50.18 -8.01 -22.60
N SER A 56 49.64 -8.03 -23.82
CA SER A 56 48.45 -8.82 -24.15
C SER A 56 48.69 -10.33 -24.11
N LEU A 57 49.91 -10.80 -24.41
CA LEU A 57 50.28 -12.19 -24.23
C LEU A 57 50.31 -12.58 -22.75
N LEU A 58 50.84 -11.70 -21.90
CA LEU A 58 50.87 -11.88 -20.45
C LEU A 58 49.44 -11.86 -19.85
N ASP A 59 48.53 -11.06 -20.39
CA ASP A 59 47.10 -11.09 -20.01
C ASP A 59 46.45 -12.44 -20.30
N LEU A 60 46.71 -13.01 -21.48
CA LEU A 60 46.23 -14.35 -21.85
C LEU A 60 46.79 -15.45 -20.94
N GLN A 61 47.95 -15.21 -20.32
CA GLN A 61 48.56 -16.07 -19.31
C GLN A 61 48.11 -15.75 -17.88
N GLU A 62 47.16 -14.82 -17.71
CA GLU A 62 46.68 -14.31 -16.43
C GLU A 62 47.80 -13.68 -15.56
N ASN A 63 48.91 -13.28 -16.17
CA ASN A 63 50.03 -12.61 -15.50
C ASN A 63 49.87 -11.08 -15.52
N TYR A 64 48.76 -10.61 -14.97
CA TYR A 64 48.33 -9.20 -15.01
C TYR A 64 49.38 -8.24 -14.43
N ARG A 65 50.19 -8.66 -13.45
CA ARG A 65 51.23 -7.80 -12.87
C ARG A 65 52.35 -7.52 -13.86
N ALA A 66 52.77 -8.53 -14.61
CA ALA A 66 53.81 -8.36 -15.64
C ALA A 66 53.24 -7.59 -16.85
N ALA A 67 52.00 -7.91 -17.25
CA ALA A 67 51.32 -7.21 -18.34
C ALA A 67 51.22 -5.70 -18.08
N ILE A 68 50.85 -5.28 -16.87
CA ILE A 68 50.83 -3.87 -16.46
C ILE A 68 52.18 -3.17 -16.67
N GLU A 69 53.30 -3.84 -16.38
CA GLU A 69 54.62 -3.22 -16.57
C GLU A 69 54.95 -3.07 -18.05
N GLU A 70 54.64 -4.06 -18.89
CA GLU A 70 54.79 -3.97 -20.34
C GLU A 70 53.90 -2.87 -20.95
N TYR A 71 52.64 -2.77 -20.51
CA TYR A 71 51.74 -1.69 -20.94
C TYR A 71 52.21 -0.30 -20.51
N LYS A 72 52.78 -0.16 -19.31
CA LYS A 72 53.40 1.11 -18.89
C LYS A 72 54.61 1.46 -19.74
N ILE A 73 55.40 0.48 -20.17
CA ILE A 73 56.50 0.71 -21.11
C ILE A 73 55.94 1.12 -22.47
N ALA A 74 54.91 0.44 -22.98
CA ALA A 74 54.23 0.79 -24.21
C ALA A 74 53.72 2.24 -24.20
N LEU A 75 53.14 2.73 -23.09
CA LEU A 75 52.71 4.12 -22.94
C LEU A 75 53.83 5.16 -22.94
N ARG A 76 55.08 4.78 -22.62
CA ARG A 76 56.24 5.68 -22.83
C ARG A 76 56.48 5.91 -24.32
N PHE A 77 56.12 4.93 -25.14
CA PHE A 77 56.24 4.93 -26.59
C PHE A 77 54.94 5.26 -27.34
N ASP A 78 53.80 5.38 -26.67
CA ASP A 78 52.57 5.95 -27.22
C ASP A 78 51.66 6.38 -26.07
N SER A 79 51.82 7.61 -25.60
CA SER A 79 51.01 8.15 -24.50
C SER A 79 49.57 8.50 -24.89
N THR A 80 49.23 8.37 -26.18
CA THR A 80 47.92 8.74 -26.75
C THR A 80 47.04 7.54 -27.08
N SER A 81 47.51 6.33 -26.78
CA SER A 81 46.73 5.11 -27.00
C SER A 81 45.67 4.89 -25.93
N ALA A 82 44.40 5.11 -26.28
CA ALA A 82 43.28 4.75 -25.42
C ALA A 82 43.20 3.24 -25.16
N THR A 83 43.66 2.41 -26.11
CA THR A 83 43.64 0.94 -26.00
C THR A 83 44.60 0.43 -24.93
N ILE A 84 45.81 0.98 -24.85
CA ILE A 84 46.76 0.59 -23.80
C ILE A 84 46.25 1.03 -22.42
N HIS A 85 45.65 2.22 -22.33
CA HIS A 85 45.00 2.68 -21.10
C HIS A 85 43.80 1.81 -20.67
N LEU A 86 43.02 1.29 -21.62
CA LEU A 86 41.94 0.35 -21.33
C LEU A 86 42.50 -0.98 -20.79
N ALA A 87 43.50 -1.57 -21.45
CA ALA A 87 44.11 -2.83 -21.02
C ALA A 87 44.67 -2.73 -19.59
N LEU A 88 45.40 -1.65 -19.28
CA LEU A 88 45.85 -1.35 -17.91
C LEU A 88 44.69 -1.30 -16.92
N SER A 89 43.56 -0.70 -17.31
CA SER A 89 42.40 -0.62 -16.43
C SER A 89 41.78 -1.99 -16.16
N GLU A 90 41.73 -2.87 -17.15
CA GLU A 90 41.21 -4.23 -17.02
C GLU A 90 42.08 -5.03 -16.05
N ASP A 91 43.41 -4.98 -16.20
CA ASP A 91 44.34 -5.67 -15.30
C ASP A 91 44.28 -5.16 -13.88
N TYR A 92 44.25 -3.83 -13.71
CA TYR A 92 44.05 -3.24 -12.39
C TYR A 92 42.72 -3.70 -11.78
N THR A 93 41.67 -3.88 -12.58
CA THR A 93 40.39 -4.42 -12.10
C THR A 93 40.51 -5.87 -11.68
N ARG A 94 41.19 -6.73 -12.47
CA ARG A 94 41.46 -8.14 -12.12
C ARG A 94 42.25 -8.27 -10.82
N LEU A 95 43.16 -7.32 -10.56
CA LEU A 95 43.94 -7.24 -9.33
C LEU A 95 43.21 -6.51 -8.19
N SER A 96 41.92 -6.17 -8.34
CA SER A 96 41.12 -5.40 -7.37
C SER A 96 41.70 -4.02 -7.00
N LYS A 97 42.57 -3.47 -7.84
CA LYS A 97 43.16 -2.13 -7.74
C LYS A 97 42.24 -1.11 -8.39
N TYR A 98 41.05 -0.94 -7.79
CA TYR A 98 39.95 -0.19 -8.39
C TYR A 98 40.24 1.30 -8.62
N ALA A 99 41.09 1.94 -7.81
CA ALA A 99 41.42 3.35 -7.97
C ALA A 99 42.31 3.59 -9.21
N GLU A 100 43.33 2.74 -9.38
CA GLU A 100 44.21 2.74 -10.55
C GLU A 100 43.44 2.35 -11.81
N ALA A 101 42.54 1.35 -11.71
CA ALA A 101 41.66 0.98 -12.82
C ALA A 101 40.82 2.17 -13.30
N ILE A 102 40.07 2.82 -12.39
CA ILE A 102 39.27 4.00 -12.74
C ILE A 102 40.13 5.12 -13.35
N THR A 103 41.36 5.31 -12.85
CA THR A 103 42.27 6.33 -13.37
C THR A 103 42.68 6.02 -14.81
N SER A 104 43.09 4.79 -15.09
CA SER A 104 43.45 4.32 -16.44
C SER A 104 42.27 4.36 -17.40
N ALA A 105 41.08 3.89 -16.99
CA ALA A 105 39.89 3.98 -17.83
C ALA A 105 39.46 5.42 -18.11
N LYS A 106 39.57 6.34 -17.15
CA LYS A 106 39.31 7.77 -17.40
C LYS A 106 40.28 8.33 -18.42
N LYS A 107 41.55 7.93 -18.39
CA LYS A 107 42.53 8.35 -19.39
C LYS A 107 42.19 7.83 -20.79
N ALA A 108 41.70 6.59 -20.89
CA ALA A 108 41.18 6.06 -22.16
C ALA A 108 40.00 6.91 -22.68
N ILE A 109 39.08 7.34 -21.80
CA ILE A 109 37.93 8.18 -22.18
C ILE A 109 38.34 9.62 -22.51
N GLU A 110 39.38 10.17 -21.87
CA GLU A 110 39.92 11.49 -22.26
C GLU A 110 40.44 11.51 -23.69
N LEU A 111 40.99 10.38 -24.16
CA LEU A 111 41.52 10.21 -25.51
C LEU A 111 40.40 9.84 -26.50
N GLU A 112 39.46 8.98 -26.10
CA GLU A 112 38.32 8.52 -26.87
C GLU A 112 37.01 8.63 -26.04
N PRO A 113 36.30 9.78 -26.11
CA PRO A 113 35.16 10.07 -25.22
C PRO A 113 33.97 9.10 -25.27
N GLU A 114 33.79 8.40 -26.39
CA GLU A 114 32.69 7.48 -26.64
C GLU A 114 33.10 6.00 -26.52
N ARG A 115 34.26 5.72 -25.92
CA ARG A 115 34.77 4.35 -25.74
C ARG A 115 33.94 3.56 -24.73
N VAL A 116 32.99 2.79 -25.23
CA VAL A 116 31.98 2.04 -24.47
C VAL A 116 32.61 1.09 -23.44
N GLU A 117 33.71 0.42 -23.80
CA GLU A 117 34.38 -0.54 -22.92
C GLU A 117 34.95 0.13 -21.66
N ALA A 118 35.57 1.30 -21.82
CA ALA A 118 36.15 2.06 -20.71
C ALA A 118 35.05 2.63 -19.79
N ILE A 119 33.97 3.16 -20.37
CA ILE A 119 32.81 3.67 -19.63
C ILE A 119 32.16 2.53 -18.84
N GLY A 120 31.95 1.37 -19.47
CA GLY A 120 31.34 0.20 -18.84
C GLY A 120 32.20 -0.39 -17.74
N LEU A 121 33.53 -0.39 -17.90
CA LEU A 121 34.44 -0.82 -16.84
C LEU A 121 34.34 0.07 -15.59
N ILE A 122 34.31 1.40 -15.77
CA ILE A 122 34.11 2.34 -14.65
C ILE A 122 32.75 2.12 -13.98
N ALA A 123 31.69 1.94 -14.76
CA ALA A 123 30.34 1.68 -14.25
C ALA A 123 30.31 0.42 -13.37
N ARG A 124 30.86 -0.69 -13.87
CA ARG A 124 30.96 -1.96 -13.13
C ARG A 124 31.78 -1.83 -11.86
N ILE A 125 32.94 -1.15 -11.91
CA ILE A 125 33.78 -0.93 -10.72
C ILE A 125 32.99 -0.16 -9.65
N TYR A 126 32.29 0.91 -10.03
CA TYR A 126 31.46 1.64 -9.06
C TYR A 126 30.31 0.80 -8.52
N PHE A 127 29.73 -0.09 -9.32
CA PHE A 127 28.67 -0.98 -8.88
C PHE A 127 29.17 -2.01 -7.85
N VAL A 128 30.26 -2.72 -8.13
CA VAL A 128 30.82 -3.75 -7.23
C VAL A 128 31.43 -3.16 -5.96
N THR A 129 31.84 -1.88 -6.00
CA THR A 129 32.29 -1.14 -4.81
C THR A 129 31.14 -0.44 -4.08
N GLU A 130 29.89 -0.80 -4.39
CA GLU A 130 28.64 -0.31 -3.76
C GLU A 130 28.43 1.21 -3.86
N ARG A 131 29.12 1.87 -4.79
CA ARG A 131 28.97 3.30 -5.08
C ARG A 131 27.88 3.50 -6.12
N TYR A 132 26.68 3.04 -5.81
CA TYR A 132 25.56 2.92 -6.76
C TYR A 132 25.17 4.25 -7.44
N LYS A 133 25.22 5.39 -6.72
CA LYS A 133 24.97 6.72 -7.31
C LYS A 133 26.01 7.13 -8.37
N LEU A 134 27.25 6.65 -8.26
CA LEU A 134 28.27 6.88 -9.28
C LEU A 134 28.09 5.88 -10.41
N ALA A 135 27.83 4.61 -10.09
CA ALA A 135 27.54 3.57 -11.08
C ALA A 135 26.41 3.99 -12.02
N SER A 136 25.28 4.49 -11.49
CA SER A 136 24.16 4.95 -12.30
C SER A 136 24.53 6.08 -13.25
N ARG A 137 25.39 7.03 -12.87
CA ARG A 137 25.87 8.09 -13.78
C ARG A 137 26.68 7.55 -14.96
N TRP A 138 27.42 6.46 -14.76
CA TRP A 138 28.22 5.85 -15.81
C TRP A 138 27.39 4.91 -16.69
N TYR A 139 26.46 4.15 -16.11
CA TYR A 139 25.49 3.38 -16.90
C TYR A 139 24.53 4.29 -17.70
N ASP A 140 24.14 5.46 -17.17
CA ASP A 140 23.36 6.48 -17.90
C ASP A 140 24.11 6.98 -19.16
N LYS A 141 25.45 7.09 -19.10
CA LYS A 141 26.25 7.39 -20.29
C LYS A 141 26.24 6.23 -21.29
N LEU A 142 26.33 4.99 -20.82
CA LEU A 142 26.31 3.81 -21.70
C LEU A 142 25.01 3.70 -22.48
N VAL A 143 23.85 3.82 -21.82
CA VAL A 143 22.55 3.74 -22.50
C VAL A 143 22.31 4.89 -23.47
N LYS A 144 22.94 6.06 -23.26
CA LYS A 144 22.89 7.18 -24.21
C LYS A 144 23.76 6.96 -25.45
N LEU A 145 24.87 6.23 -25.32
CA LEU A 145 25.75 5.87 -26.44
C LEU A 145 25.17 4.70 -27.24
N ASN A 146 24.60 3.72 -26.55
CA ASN A 146 23.92 2.59 -27.15
C ASN A 146 22.59 2.33 -26.43
N SER A 147 21.50 2.88 -26.96
CA SER A 147 20.18 2.73 -26.36
C SER A 147 19.60 1.33 -26.50
N GLN A 148 20.23 0.44 -27.26
CA GLN A 148 19.82 -0.96 -27.44
C GLN A 148 20.57 -1.92 -26.51
N ASP A 149 21.46 -1.42 -25.64
CA ASP A 149 22.15 -2.25 -24.65
C ASP A 149 21.26 -2.51 -23.43
N ILE A 150 20.49 -3.60 -23.53
CA ILE A 150 19.58 -4.10 -22.49
C ILE A 150 20.29 -4.30 -21.16
N ASN A 151 21.52 -4.82 -21.18
CA ASN A 151 22.29 -5.05 -19.96
C ASN A 151 22.70 -3.73 -19.30
N ALA A 152 23.11 -2.73 -20.08
CA ALA A 152 23.40 -1.40 -19.54
C ALA A 152 22.15 -0.74 -18.91
N TRP A 153 20.99 -0.87 -19.55
CA TRP A 153 19.71 -0.41 -19.01
C TRP A 153 19.33 -1.11 -17.70
N TYR A 154 19.45 -2.43 -17.64
CA TYR A 154 19.16 -3.19 -16.42
C TYR A 154 20.09 -2.77 -15.27
N GLN A 155 21.39 -2.65 -15.56
CA GLN A 155 22.39 -2.24 -14.57
C GLN A 155 22.20 -0.78 -14.11
N LEU A 156 21.69 0.10 -14.99
CA LEU A 156 21.29 1.45 -14.63
C LEU A 156 20.14 1.45 -13.63
N ALA A 157 19.08 0.69 -13.93
CA ALA A 157 17.90 0.58 -13.08
C ALA A 157 18.26 -0.01 -11.71
N GLU A 158 19.03 -1.10 -11.67
CA GLU A 158 19.49 -1.74 -10.43
C GLU A 158 20.40 -0.79 -9.63
N SER A 159 21.26 -0.02 -10.30
CA SER A 159 22.08 1.00 -9.63
C SER A 159 21.22 2.08 -8.98
N TYR A 160 20.15 2.53 -9.62
CA TYR A 160 19.22 3.47 -9.00
C TYR A 160 18.46 2.84 -7.82
N GLU A 161 18.03 1.59 -7.94
CA GLU A 161 17.29 0.89 -6.89
C GLU A 161 18.15 0.73 -5.62
N ARG A 162 19.37 0.20 -5.77
CA ARG A 162 20.32 0.03 -4.66
C ARG A 162 20.79 1.36 -4.06
N ALA A 163 20.76 2.45 -4.84
CA ALA A 163 21.00 3.79 -4.34
C ALA A 163 19.82 4.39 -3.55
N GLY A 164 18.69 3.69 -3.44
CA GLY A 164 17.45 4.17 -2.83
C GLY A 164 16.69 5.18 -3.69
N MET A 165 17.08 5.37 -4.95
CA MET A 165 16.46 6.32 -5.89
C MET A 165 15.28 5.64 -6.61
N ARG A 166 14.26 5.24 -5.85
CA ARG A 166 13.15 4.39 -6.31
C ARG A 166 12.43 4.90 -7.56
N LYS A 167 12.18 6.22 -7.63
CA LYS A 167 11.53 6.84 -8.79
C LYS A 167 12.37 6.70 -10.06
N ASN A 168 13.67 6.99 -9.97
CA ASN A 168 14.59 6.83 -11.10
C ASN A 168 14.68 5.36 -11.53
N ALA A 169 14.77 4.44 -10.58
CA ALA A 169 14.82 3.01 -10.86
C ALA A 169 13.56 2.53 -11.60
N ALA A 170 12.37 2.91 -11.11
CA ALA A 170 11.09 2.56 -11.75
C ALA A 170 11.02 3.08 -13.19
N GLN A 171 11.33 4.36 -13.41
CA GLN A 171 11.35 4.96 -14.75
C GLN A 171 12.36 4.29 -15.69
N THR A 172 13.56 3.94 -15.19
CA THR A 172 14.55 3.23 -15.99
C THR A 172 14.10 1.80 -16.34
N TYR A 173 13.40 1.10 -15.45
CA TYR A 173 12.81 -0.20 -15.77
C TYR A 173 11.68 -0.09 -16.81
N GLU A 174 10.88 0.98 -16.78
CA GLU A 174 9.89 1.26 -17.83
C GLU A 174 10.58 1.52 -19.19
N GLU A 175 11.60 2.37 -19.23
CA GLU A 175 12.38 2.65 -20.45
C GLU A 175 13.11 1.41 -20.99
N LEU A 176 13.60 0.54 -20.10
CA LEU A 176 14.18 -0.76 -20.47
C LEU A 176 13.15 -1.64 -21.20
N TYR A 177 11.93 -1.73 -20.66
CA TYR A 177 10.86 -2.48 -21.30
C TYR A 177 10.44 -1.87 -22.65
N ASP A 178 10.37 -0.53 -22.74
CA ASP A 178 10.04 0.16 -24.00
C ASP A 178 11.14 -0.04 -25.06
N THR A 179 12.38 -0.30 -24.64
CA THR A 179 13.50 -0.64 -25.52
C THR A 179 13.41 -2.10 -26.00
N ASP A 180 13.15 -3.04 -25.09
CA ASP A 180 12.94 -4.45 -25.40
C ASP A 180 11.82 -5.05 -24.53
N SER A 181 10.67 -5.27 -25.16
CA SER A 181 9.48 -5.80 -24.51
C SER A 181 9.64 -7.27 -24.08
N SER A 182 10.67 -7.98 -24.55
CA SER A 182 10.97 -9.34 -24.07
C SER A 182 11.40 -9.36 -22.60
N VAL A 183 11.81 -8.20 -22.05
CA VAL A 183 12.18 -8.04 -20.64
C VAL A 183 10.96 -7.65 -19.79
N GLY A 184 9.87 -8.41 -19.91
CA GLY A 184 8.64 -8.14 -19.16
C GLY A 184 8.81 -8.06 -17.64
N GLU A 185 9.81 -8.75 -17.07
CA GLU A 185 10.13 -8.64 -15.62
C GLU A 185 10.49 -7.21 -15.19
N ALA A 186 10.95 -6.35 -16.11
CA ALA A 186 11.22 -4.95 -15.82
C ALA A 186 9.94 -4.19 -15.38
N LEU A 187 8.79 -4.47 -16.02
CA LEU A 187 7.50 -3.90 -15.59
C LEU A 187 7.10 -4.35 -14.19
N LEU A 188 7.36 -5.61 -13.85
CA LEU A 188 7.11 -6.14 -12.50
C LEU A 188 7.95 -5.40 -11.45
N ARG A 189 9.25 -5.20 -11.71
CA ARG A 189 10.15 -4.44 -10.83
C ARG A 189 9.71 -2.98 -10.69
N ALA A 190 9.35 -2.33 -11.80
CA ALA A 190 8.83 -0.96 -11.78
C ALA A 190 7.53 -0.84 -10.98
N GLY A 191 6.59 -1.76 -11.18
CA GLY A 191 5.33 -1.81 -10.44
C GLY A 191 5.56 -1.96 -8.92
N ASP A 192 6.40 -2.91 -8.51
CA ASP A 192 6.74 -3.11 -7.09
C ASP A 192 7.40 -1.85 -6.47
N LEU A 193 8.19 -1.11 -7.24
CA LEU A 193 8.77 0.15 -6.78
C LEU A 193 7.71 1.25 -6.62
N TYR A 194 6.75 1.37 -7.54
CA TYR A 194 5.63 2.31 -7.42
C TYR A 194 4.73 1.98 -6.24
N GLU A 195 4.42 0.70 -6.00
CA GLU A 195 3.67 0.24 -4.82
C GLU A 195 4.36 0.65 -3.52
N ARG A 196 5.68 0.44 -3.40
CA ARG A 196 6.47 0.87 -2.23
C ARG A 196 6.53 2.39 -2.04
N MET A 197 6.27 3.16 -3.09
CA MET A 197 6.15 4.62 -3.04
C MET A 197 4.71 5.09 -2.74
N GLY A 198 3.75 4.17 -2.68
CA GLY A 198 2.32 4.49 -2.54
C GLY A 198 1.67 5.00 -3.82
N GLU A 199 2.33 4.88 -4.98
CA GLU A 199 1.77 5.20 -6.30
C GLU A 199 1.01 3.98 -6.86
N GLU A 200 -0.08 3.62 -6.18
CA GLU A 200 -0.84 2.39 -6.38
C GLU A 200 -1.40 2.26 -7.81
N GLU A 201 -1.94 3.35 -8.37
CA GLU A 201 -2.52 3.35 -9.71
C GLU A 201 -1.51 3.01 -10.80
N LYS A 202 -0.29 3.58 -10.72
CA LYS A 202 0.79 3.27 -11.67
C LYS A 202 1.28 1.85 -11.50
N SER A 203 1.41 1.37 -10.26
CA SER A 203 1.78 -0.02 -10.01
C SER A 203 0.84 -0.98 -10.74
N VAL A 204 -0.47 -0.73 -10.66
CA VAL A 204 -1.50 -1.57 -11.27
C VAL A 204 -1.52 -1.43 -12.79
N GLU A 205 -1.26 -0.24 -13.34
CA GLU A 205 -1.10 -0.04 -14.77
C GLU A 205 0.01 -0.95 -15.33
N LEU A 206 1.20 -0.91 -14.71
CA LEU A 206 2.35 -1.71 -15.15
C LEU A 206 2.13 -3.21 -14.95
N PHE A 207 1.53 -3.61 -13.83
CA PHE A 207 1.15 -5.00 -13.60
C PHE A 207 0.12 -5.50 -14.60
N SER A 208 -0.85 -4.67 -14.98
CA SER A 208 -1.86 -5.03 -15.98
C SER A 208 -1.22 -5.22 -17.35
N LYS A 209 -0.32 -4.31 -17.76
CA LYS A 209 0.44 -4.43 -19.01
C LYS A 209 1.26 -5.72 -19.04
N TYR A 210 1.99 -6.03 -17.95
CA TYR A 210 2.76 -7.27 -17.86
C TYR A 210 1.89 -8.53 -17.84
N TYR A 211 0.70 -8.47 -17.22
CA TYR A 211 -0.25 -9.58 -17.19
C TYR A 211 -0.88 -9.87 -18.55
N GLU A 212 -1.14 -8.85 -19.38
CA GLU A 212 -1.67 -9.04 -20.74
C GLU A 212 -0.74 -9.89 -21.62
N GLU A 213 0.58 -9.77 -21.41
CA GLU A 213 1.60 -10.57 -22.11
C GLU A 213 1.85 -11.93 -21.45
N ASN A 214 1.64 -12.04 -20.14
CA ASN A 214 1.97 -13.23 -19.33
C ASN A 214 0.77 -13.65 -18.45
N PRO A 215 -0.39 -14.00 -19.06
CA PRO A 215 -1.64 -14.25 -18.35
C PRO A 215 -1.62 -15.49 -17.45
N GLU A 216 -0.58 -16.33 -17.55
CA GLU A 216 -0.34 -17.49 -16.69
C GLU A 216 0.20 -17.14 -15.30
N ASN A 217 0.70 -15.91 -15.09
CA ASN A 217 1.24 -15.48 -13.81
C ASN A 217 0.13 -15.34 -12.75
N GLN A 218 -0.04 -16.40 -11.95
CA GLN A 218 -1.10 -16.50 -10.94
C GLN A 218 -0.95 -15.47 -9.82
N ALA A 219 0.29 -15.19 -9.40
CA ALA A 219 0.57 -14.25 -8.33
C ALA A 219 0.17 -12.82 -8.73
N LEU A 220 0.51 -12.44 -9.96
CA LEU A 220 0.14 -11.14 -10.53
C LEU A 220 -1.36 -11.00 -10.74
N ARG A 221 -2.01 -12.03 -11.28
CA ARG A 221 -3.47 -12.04 -11.44
C ARG A 221 -4.16 -11.81 -10.11
N ARG A 222 -3.73 -12.51 -9.05
CA ARG A 222 -4.29 -12.35 -7.72
C ARG A 222 -4.10 -10.93 -7.20
N LYS A 223 -2.88 -10.38 -7.30
CA LYS A 223 -2.58 -9.01 -6.88
C LYS A 223 -3.47 -7.97 -7.58
N LEU A 224 -3.68 -8.13 -8.90
CA LEU A 224 -4.57 -7.28 -9.68
C LEU A 224 -6.04 -7.47 -9.30
N ALA A 225 -6.50 -8.72 -9.13
CA ALA A 225 -7.88 -9.01 -8.75
C ALA A 225 -8.23 -8.44 -7.38
N ASP A 226 -7.35 -8.65 -6.38
CA ASP A 226 -7.52 -8.11 -5.02
C ASP A 226 -7.59 -6.56 -5.07
N TYR A 227 -6.69 -5.91 -5.82
CA TYR A 227 -6.73 -4.46 -6.03
C TYR A 227 -8.05 -3.99 -6.67
N TYR A 228 -8.47 -4.64 -7.76
CA TYR A 228 -9.68 -4.25 -8.47
C TYR A 228 -10.93 -4.43 -7.61
N VAL A 229 -11.02 -5.51 -6.84
CA VAL A 229 -12.09 -5.72 -5.86
C VAL A 229 -12.10 -4.62 -4.80
N ASP A 230 -10.95 -4.31 -4.20
CA ASP A 230 -10.85 -3.32 -3.12
C ASP A 230 -11.18 -1.89 -3.60
N LYS A 231 -10.88 -1.56 -4.86
CA LYS A 231 -11.24 -0.25 -5.46
C LYS A 231 -12.65 -0.22 -6.05
N GLY A 232 -13.41 -1.32 -5.98
CA GLY A 232 -14.76 -1.41 -6.56
C GLY A 232 -14.78 -1.46 -8.10
N LYS A 233 -13.64 -1.80 -8.73
CA LYS A 233 -13.48 -2.00 -10.18
C LYS A 233 -13.87 -3.43 -10.57
N PHE A 234 -15.14 -3.76 -10.37
CA PHE A 234 -15.62 -5.14 -10.41
C PHE A 234 -15.51 -5.78 -11.80
N GLU A 235 -15.70 -5.02 -12.88
CA GLU A 235 -15.62 -5.56 -14.25
C GLU A 235 -14.18 -5.97 -14.63
N GLU A 236 -13.17 -5.22 -14.20
CA GLU A 236 -11.77 -5.58 -14.38
C GLU A 236 -11.40 -6.84 -13.59
N ALA A 237 -11.85 -6.95 -12.33
CA ALA A 237 -11.67 -8.16 -11.52
C ALA A 237 -12.35 -9.39 -12.17
N LYS A 238 -13.57 -9.20 -12.68
CA LYS A 238 -14.35 -10.24 -13.37
C LYS A 238 -13.63 -10.76 -14.61
N LYS A 239 -13.03 -9.88 -15.41
CA LYS A 239 -12.23 -10.26 -16.59
C LYS A 239 -11.06 -11.17 -16.19
N LEU A 240 -10.34 -10.84 -15.12
CA LEU A 240 -9.21 -11.65 -14.62
C LEU A 240 -9.67 -13.05 -14.20
N TYR A 241 -10.79 -13.16 -13.49
CA TYR A 241 -11.35 -14.45 -13.09
C TYR A 241 -11.86 -15.25 -14.29
N GLN A 242 -12.52 -14.61 -15.26
CA GLN A 242 -12.96 -15.25 -16.50
C GLN A 242 -11.78 -15.80 -17.31
N ASP A 243 -10.69 -15.05 -17.41
CA ASP A 243 -9.49 -15.52 -18.12
C ASP A 243 -8.86 -16.74 -17.43
N ARG A 244 -8.92 -16.82 -16.10
CA ARG A 244 -8.54 -18.03 -15.37
C ARG A 244 -9.49 -19.20 -15.67
N LEU A 245 -10.81 -18.97 -15.63
CA LEU A 245 -11.80 -20.01 -15.89
C LEU A 245 -11.76 -20.52 -17.33
N LYS A 246 -11.28 -19.73 -18.31
CA LYS A 246 -11.00 -20.23 -19.68
C LYS A 246 -9.89 -21.29 -19.68
N GLN A 247 -8.89 -21.16 -18.81
CA GLN A 247 -7.78 -22.13 -18.70
C GLN A 247 -8.19 -23.36 -17.89
N ASN A 248 -8.96 -23.15 -16.82
CA ASN A 248 -9.50 -24.21 -15.98
C ASN A 248 -10.92 -23.86 -15.53
N ALA A 249 -11.92 -24.39 -16.24
CA ALA A 249 -13.33 -24.09 -16.02
C ALA A 249 -13.84 -24.48 -14.62
N ASN A 250 -13.18 -25.46 -13.98
CA ASN A 250 -13.56 -25.98 -12.67
C ASN A 250 -12.61 -25.53 -11.55
N ASP A 251 -11.89 -24.42 -11.73
CA ASP A 251 -11.06 -23.84 -10.68
C ASP A 251 -11.94 -23.30 -9.54
N LEU A 252 -12.24 -24.15 -8.56
CA LEU A 252 -13.13 -23.86 -7.44
C LEU A 252 -12.73 -22.58 -6.69
N SER A 253 -11.44 -22.30 -6.53
CA SER A 253 -10.99 -21.08 -5.84
C SER A 253 -11.40 -19.82 -6.60
N THR A 254 -11.29 -19.85 -7.94
CA THR A 254 -11.72 -18.74 -8.80
C THR A 254 -13.23 -18.63 -8.85
N LEU A 255 -13.95 -19.76 -8.87
CA LEU A 255 -15.41 -19.77 -8.79
C LEU A 255 -15.93 -19.19 -7.46
N ILE A 256 -15.28 -19.48 -6.33
CA ILE A 256 -15.58 -18.86 -5.04
C ILE A 256 -15.32 -17.35 -5.08
N SER A 257 -14.19 -16.93 -5.67
CA SER A 257 -13.83 -15.50 -5.80
C SER A 257 -14.81 -14.73 -6.68
N MET A 258 -15.37 -15.36 -7.72
CA MET A 258 -16.48 -14.81 -8.52
C MET A 258 -17.76 -14.61 -7.70
N GLY A 259 -18.08 -15.53 -6.78
CA GLY A 259 -19.23 -15.36 -5.90
C GLY A 259 -19.04 -14.23 -4.89
N ASP A 260 -17.84 -14.10 -4.31
CA ASP A 260 -17.46 -12.97 -3.44
C ASP A 260 -17.54 -11.65 -4.20
N LEU A 261 -17.10 -11.63 -5.47
CA LEU A 261 -17.23 -10.47 -6.35
C LEU A 261 -18.69 -10.03 -6.53
N TYR A 262 -19.60 -10.97 -6.83
CA TYR A 262 -21.03 -10.65 -6.95
C TYR A 262 -21.61 -10.08 -5.65
N TRP A 263 -21.22 -10.64 -4.50
CA TRP A 263 -21.64 -10.13 -3.20
C TRP A 263 -21.15 -8.69 -2.97
N ARG A 264 -19.86 -8.42 -3.22
CA ARG A 264 -19.26 -7.08 -3.07
C ARG A 264 -19.79 -6.04 -4.06
N GLU A 265 -20.22 -6.47 -5.23
CA GLU A 265 -20.92 -5.64 -6.21
C GLU A 265 -22.34 -5.24 -5.74
N GLY A 266 -22.86 -5.92 -4.70
CA GLY A 266 -24.22 -5.72 -4.18
C GLY A 266 -25.26 -6.62 -4.84
N ASN A 267 -24.85 -7.56 -5.70
CA ASN A 267 -25.71 -8.54 -6.35
C ASN A 267 -25.88 -9.79 -5.45
N ILE A 268 -26.46 -9.60 -4.26
CA ILE A 268 -26.48 -10.59 -3.16
C ILE A 268 -27.19 -11.89 -3.56
N GLU A 269 -28.32 -11.77 -4.27
CA GLU A 269 -29.13 -12.91 -4.75
C GLU A 269 -28.38 -13.72 -5.80
N LEU A 270 -27.67 -13.04 -6.71
CA LEU A 270 -26.82 -13.69 -7.70
C LEU A 270 -25.66 -14.41 -7.03
N ALA A 271 -25.05 -13.80 -6.01
CA ALA A 271 -24.00 -14.43 -5.22
C ALA A 271 -24.53 -15.71 -4.54
N LYS A 272 -25.70 -15.64 -3.90
CA LYS A 272 -26.35 -16.81 -3.28
C LYS A 272 -26.62 -17.92 -4.30
N GLU A 273 -27.26 -17.61 -5.44
CA GLU A 273 -27.52 -18.58 -6.50
C GLU A 273 -26.22 -19.23 -6.99
N HIS A 274 -25.18 -18.43 -7.20
CA HIS A 274 -23.86 -18.90 -7.62
C HIS A 274 -23.25 -19.87 -6.61
N PHE A 275 -23.23 -19.53 -5.32
CA PHE A 275 -22.70 -20.42 -4.29
C PHE A 275 -23.52 -21.70 -4.12
N ILE A 276 -24.84 -21.66 -4.25
CA ILE A 276 -25.70 -22.86 -4.24
C ILE A 276 -25.32 -23.80 -5.40
N LYS A 277 -25.06 -23.26 -6.60
CA LYS A 277 -24.62 -24.07 -7.76
C LYS A 277 -23.25 -24.71 -7.56
N LEU A 278 -22.40 -24.14 -6.69
CA LEU A 278 -21.09 -24.70 -6.38
C LEU A 278 -21.15 -25.82 -5.34
N LEU A 279 -22.23 -25.96 -4.57
CA LEU A 279 -22.31 -26.98 -3.52
C LEU A 279 -22.20 -28.43 -4.02
N PRO A 280 -22.90 -28.86 -5.09
CA PRO A 280 -22.82 -30.24 -5.56
C PRO A 280 -21.39 -30.63 -5.95
N GLY A 281 -20.84 -31.66 -5.31
CA GLY A 281 -19.46 -32.12 -5.47
C GLY A 281 -18.40 -31.35 -4.67
N ASN A 282 -18.78 -30.28 -3.96
CA ASN A 282 -17.91 -29.48 -3.09
C ASN A 282 -18.47 -29.36 -1.66
N GLU A 283 -19.21 -30.36 -1.20
CA GLU A 283 -19.95 -30.33 0.08
C GLU A 283 -19.02 -30.22 1.31
N LYS A 284 -17.72 -30.45 1.15
CA LYS A 284 -16.72 -30.28 2.22
C LYS A 284 -15.98 -28.95 2.18
N GLU A 285 -16.30 -28.08 1.23
CA GLU A 285 -15.66 -26.77 1.08
C GLU A 285 -16.33 -25.73 1.98
N TRP A 286 -15.81 -25.57 3.19
CA TRP A 286 -16.35 -24.66 4.21
C TRP A 286 -16.50 -23.21 3.73
N ARG A 287 -15.67 -22.75 2.76
CA ARG A 287 -15.75 -21.37 2.23
C ARG A 287 -17.09 -21.10 1.55
N ILE A 288 -17.70 -22.08 0.89
CA ILE A 288 -19.01 -21.92 0.26
C ILE A 288 -20.07 -21.67 1.32
N TYR A 289 -20.06 -22.44 2.41
CA TYR A 289 -20.95 -22.29 3.56
C TYR A 289 -20.74 -20.96 4.29
N PHE A 290 -19.50 -20.48 4.39
CA PHE A 290 -19.20 -19.14 4.88
C PHE A 290 -19.95 -18.08 4.07
N TYR A 291 -19.77 -18.03 2.76
CA TYR A 291 -20.43 -17.02 1.94
C TYR A 291 -21.94 -17.18 1.92
N LEU A 292 -22.47 -18.40 1.85
CA LEU A 292 -23.91 -18.65 1.96
C LEU A 292 -24.49 -18.14 3.29
N GLY A 293 -23.76 -18.34 4.39
CA GLY A 293 -24.12 -17.80 5.69
C GLY A 293 -24.20 -16.26 5.70
N ILE A 294 -23.21 -15.58 5.10
CA ILE A 294 -23.19 -14.11 5.01
C ILE A 294 -24.32 -13.59 4.11
N VAL A 295 -24.44 -14.09 2.89
CA VAL A 295 -25.43 -13.58 1.93
C VAL A 295 -26.86 -13.85 2.40
N SER A 296 -27.12 -15.01 3.04
CA SER A 296 -28.44 -15.26 3.62
C SER A 296 -28.75 -14.35 4.80
N ALA A 297 -27.76 -13.98 5.62
CA ALA A 297 -27.97 -13.01 6.69
C ALA A 297 -28.30 -11.61 6.15
N GLU A 298 -27.67 -11.18 5.07
CA GLU A 298 -27.95 -9.88 4.45
C GLU A 298 -29.31 -9.84 3.74
N LEU A 299 -29.86 -10.99 3.37
CA LEU A 299 -31.22 -11.16 2.86
C LEU A 299 -32.27 -11.34 3.98
N ASP A 300 -31.89 -11.15 5.24
CA ASP A 300 -32.73 -11.40 6.43
C ASP A 300 -33.23 -12.85 6.58
N GLU A 301 -32.60 -13.81 5.88
CA GLU A 301 -32.91 -15.25 5.93
C GLU A 301 -32.14 -15.93 7.06
N PHE A 302 -32.33 -15.46 8.30
CA PHE A 302 -31.50 -15.86 9.43
C PHE A 302 -31.48 -17.38 9.71
N SER A 303 -32.59 -18.08 9.45
CA SER A 303 -32.66 -19.55 9.63
C SER A 303 -31.76 -20.31 8.66
N GLU A 304 -31.65 -19.88 7.39
CA GLU A 304 -30.71 -20.50 6.45
C GLU A 304 -29.27 -20.07 6.75
N SER A 305 -29.06 -18.80 7.15
CA SER A 305 -27.74 -18.33 7.60
C SER A 305 -27.20 -19.19 8.75
N GLU A 306 -28.02 -19.41 9.79
CA GLU A 306 -27.67 -20.24 10.94
C GLU A 306 -27.30 -21.67 10.52
N LYS A 307 -28.09 -22.29 9.65
CA LYS A 307 -27.83 -23.63 9.10
C LYS A 307 -26.49 -23.69 8.36
N TYR A 308 -26.21 -22.74 7.46
CA TYR A 308 -24.95 -22.72 6.72
C TYR A 308 -23.73 -22.45 7.62
N LEU A 309 -23.85 -21.54 8.59
CA LEU A 309 -22.76 -21.24 9.53
C LEU A 309 -22.52 -22.37 10.52
N THR A 310 -23.56 -23.14 10.87
CA THR A 310 -23.41 -24.38 11.65
C THR A 310 -22.65 -25.44 10.85
N GLU A 311 -23.02 -25.67 9.59
CA GLU A 311 -22.29 -26.59 8.72
C GLU A 311 -20.82 -26.17 8.51
N LEU A 312 -20.54 -24.86 8.41
CA LEU A 312 -19.16 -24.34 8.41
C LEU A 312 -18.40 -24.78 9.68
N ILE A 313 -19.02 -24.64 10.85
CA ILE A 313 -18.41 -25.05 12.13
C ILE A 313 -18.15 -26.55 12.14
N ASP A 314 -19.06 -27.37 11.63
CA ASP A 314 -18.89 -28.82 11.58
C ASP A 314 -17.79 -29.26 10.61
N LEU A 315 -17.70 -28.61 9.44
CA LEU A 315 -16.64 -28.85 8.45
C LEU A 315 -15.27 -28.32 8.89
N SER A 316 -15.24 -27.22 9.64
CA SER A 316 -14.03 -26.52 10.06
C SER A 316 -14.08 -26.10 11.54
N PRO A 317 -14.11 -27.05 12.49
CA PRO A 317 -14.36 -26.75 13.90
C PRO A 317 -13.25 -25.95 14.58
N ARG A 318 -12.06 -25.90 13.96
CA ARG A 318 -10.92 -25.08 14.40
C ARG A 318 -10.89 -23.68 13.80
N ASN A 319 -11.84 -23.35 12.93
CA ASN A 319 -11.92 -22.05 12.29
C ASN A 319 -12.84 -21.10 13.08
N PRO A 320 -12.33 -20.00 13.66
CA PRO A 320 -13.15 -19.07 14.44
C PRO A 320 -14.17 -18.26 13.60
N VAL A 321 -14.04 -18.29 12.26
CA VAL A 321 -14.93 -17.56 11.35
C VAL A 321 -16.37 -18.03 11.53
N GLY A 322 -16.64 -19.34 11.61
CA GLY A 322 -18.00 -19.85 11.81
C GLY A 322 -18.64 -19.32 13.09
N TYR A 323 -17.95 -19.49 14.22
CA TYR A 323 -18.45 -19.06 15.54
C TYR A 323 -18.69 -17.55 15.62
N SER A 324 -17.77 -16.74 15.07
CA SER A 324 -17.92 -15.27 15.11
C SER A 324 -19.05 -14.78 14.20
N ASN A 325 -19.25 -15.37 13.03
CA ASN A 325 -20.37 -14.99 12.16
C ASN A 325 -21.70 -15.45 12.75
N LEU A 326 -21.79 -16.68 13.26
CA LEU A 326 -23.03 -17.17 13.89
C LEU A 326 -23.38 -16.35 15.15
N GLY A 327 -22.39 -16.05 15.99
CA GLY A 327 -22.59 -15.17 17.14
C GLY A 327 -23.00 -13.74 16.76
N ARG A 328 -22.51 -13.22 15.62
CA ARG A 328 -22.98 -11.93 15.09
C ARG A 328 -24.46 -12.00 14.66
N ILE A 329 -24.87 -13.08 14.01
CA ILE A 329 -26.28 -13.27 13.60
C ILE A 329 -27.19 -13.30 14.82
N TYR A 330 -26.84 -14.09 15.83
CA TYR A 330 -27.61 -14.10 17.09
C TYR A 330 -27.64 -12.73 17.77
N LEU A 331 -26.55 -11.95 17.74
CA LEU A 331 -26.56 -10.57 18.24
C LEU A 331 -27.52 -9.64 17.49
N VAL A 332 -27.59 -9.76 16.16
CA VAL A 332 -28.53 -8.98 15.33
C VAL A 332 -29.97 -9.37 15.64
N GLN A 333 -30.22 -10.64 15.95
CA GLN A 333 -31.53 -11.15 16.36
C GLN A 333 -31.82 -10.93 17.87
N GLU A 334 -30.93 -10.24 18.60
CA GLU A 334 -31.03 -10.03 20.05
C GLU A 334 -31.05 -11.31 20.90
N LYS A 335 -30.64 -12.44 20.31
CA LYS A 335 -30.46 -13.75 20.93
C LYS A 335 -29.13 -13.83 21.69
N TYR A 336 -29.04 -13.07 22.78
CA TYR A 336 -27.77 -12.83 23.45
C TYR A 336 -27.18 -14.09 24.10
N ASP A 337 -28.01 -14.99 24.62
CA ASP A 337 -27.54 -16.21 25.30
C ASP A 337 -26.96 -17.22 24.30
N GLU A 338 -27.60 -17.40 23.15
CA GLU A 338 -27.10 -18.23 22.05
C GLU A 338 -25.81 -17.64 21.46
N ALA A 339 -25.75 -16.32 21.30
CA ALA A 339 -24.52 -15.62 20.91
C ALA A 339 -23.38 -15.91 21.89
N ILE A 340 -23.63 -15.79 23.19
CA ILE A 340 -22.65 -16.10 24.25
C ILE A 340 -22.21 -17.57 24.18
N GLU A 341 -23.14 -18.52 23.99
CA GLU A 341 -22.81 -19.94 23.92
C GLU A 341 -21.87 -20.24 22.74
N VAL A 342 -22.23 -19.81 21.53
CA VAL A 342 -21.42 -20.08 20.33
C VAL A 342 -20.08 -19.35 20.38
N LEU A 343 -20.04 -18.12 20.88
CA LEU A 343 -18.79 -17.35 21.00
C LEU A 343 -17.87 -17.90 22.08
N ASN A 344 -18.39 -18.47 23.17
CA ASN A 344 -17.58 -19.20 24.15
C ASN A 344 -16.94 -20.47 23.54
N LYS A 345 -17.65 -21.17 22.64
CA LYS A 345 -17.05 -22.27 21.86
C LYS A 345 -15.92 -21.73 20.97
N GLY A 346 -16.17 -20.62 20.27
CA GLY A 346 -15.16 -19.93 19.44
C GLY A 346 -13.93 -19.47 20.23
N GLU A 347 -14.10 -18.97 21.46
CA GLU A 347 -13.01 -18.54 22.33
C GLU A 347 -12.09 -19.70 22.70
N LYS A 348 -12.65 -20.88 22.99
CA LYS A 348 -11.87 -22.09 23.31
C LYS A 348 -10.99 -22.53 22.14
N ILE A 349 -11.45 -22.28 20.91
CA ILE A 349 -10.74 -22.63 19.68
C ILE A 349 -9.67 -21.58 19.34
N ALA A 350 -10.04 -20.30 19.39
CA ALA A 350 -9.17 -19.19 19.01
C ALA A 350 -9.28 -18.06 20.03
N SER A 351 -8.55 -18.22 21.13
CA SER A 351 -8.48 -17.25 22.23
C SER A 351 -7.89 -15.89 21.79
N ASN A 352 -7.19 -15.83 20.66
CA ASN A 352 -6.61 -14.61 20.08
C ASN A 352 -7.39 -14.07 18.87
N SER A 353 -8.64 -14.52 18.65
CA SER A 353 -9.48 -14.00 17.57
C SER A 353 -10.17 -12.71 18.00
N TRP A 354 -9.83 -11.58 17.37
CA TRP A 354 -10.44 -10.29 17.68
C TRP A 354 -11.96 -10.31 17.52
N SER A 355 -12.49 -10.88 16.42
CA SER A 355 -13.93 -10.88 16.16
C SER A 355 -14.71 -11.65 17.22
N VAL A 356 -14.18 -12.81 17.65
CA VAL A 356 -14.79 -13.60 18.72
C VAL A 356 -14.79 -12.82 20.03
N MET A 357 -13.66 -12.23 20.42
CA MET A 357 -13.52 -11.49 21.69
C MET A 357 -14.40 -10.24 21.71
N TYR A 358 -14.43 -9.47 20.62
CA TYR A 358 -15.25 -8.27 20.50
C TYR A 358 -16.74 -8.60 20.57
N LEU A 359 -17.20 -9.60 19.82
CA LEU A 359 -18.61 -10.02 19.83
C LEU A 359 -19.00 -10.64 21.17
N LEU A 360 -18.14 -11.45 21.79
CA LEU A 360 -18.42 -12.05 23.11
C LEU A 360 -18.55 -10.97 24.19
N GLY A 361 -17.64 -9.99 24.13
CA GLY A 361 -17.68 -8.82 24.99
C GLY A 361 -18.94 -7.98 24.80
N SER A 362 -19.33 -7.76 23.54
CA SER A 362 -20.55 -7.04 23.18
C SER A 362 -21.80 -7.79 23.67
N ALA A 363 -21.88 -9.10 23.45
CA ALA A 363 -22.98 -9.93 23.93
C ALA A 363 -23.11 -9.89 25.46
N HIS A 364 -22.00 -10.02 26.18
CA HIS A 364 -21.99 -9.87 27.63
C HIS A 364 -22.36 -8.45 28.10
N ASN A 365 -22.02 -7.41 27.34
CA ASN A 365 -22.44 -6.04 27.65
C ASN A 365 -23.97 -5.89 27.55
N GLN A 366 -24.59 -6.46 26.52
CA GLN A 366 -26.06 -6.40 26.33
C GLN A 366 -26.82 -7.05 27.48
N VAL A 367 -26.36 -8.20 27.98
CA VAL A 367 -26.94 -8.85 29.17
C VAL A 367 -26.42 -8.29 30.50
N LYS A 368 -25.82 -7.08 30.49
CA LYS A 368 -25.30 -6.35 31.66
C LYS A 368 -24.27 -7.15 32.50
N ASN A 369 -23.64 -8.17 31.92
CA ASN A 369 -22.58 -8.97 32.51
C ASN A 369 -21.22 -8.27 32.38
N TYR A 370 -21.12 -7.04 32.89
CA TYR A 370 -20.00 -6.13 32.63
C TYR A 370 -18.62 -6.69 32.97
N LYS A 371 -18.49 -7.53 34.02
CA LYS A 371 -17.23 -8.20 34.36
C LYS A 371 -16.78 -9.25 33.35
N LYS A 372 -17.72 -9.93 32.68
CA LYS A 372 -17.38 -10.85 31.58
C LYS A 372 -17.11 -10.05 30.30
N ALA A 373 -17.87 -8.98 30.06
CA ALA A 373 -17.66 -8.08 28.94
C ALA A 373 -16.26 -7.45 28.96
N GLU A 374 -15.86 -6.90 30.11
CA GLU A 374 -14.52 -6.33 30.38
C GLU A 374 -13.41 -7.28 29.95
N ARG A 375 -13.43 -8.53 30.45
CA ARG A 375 -12.40 -9.53 30.15
C ARG A 375 -12.26 -9.82 28.64
N ALA A 376 -13.38 -9.93 27.94
CA ALA A 376 -13.38 -10.23 26.52
C ALA A 376 -12.93 -8.99 25.69
N LEU A 377 -13.43 -7.81 26.04
CA LEU A 377 -13.10 -6.56 25.34
C LEU A 377 -11.66 -6.10 25.59
N GLU A 378 -11.10 -6.28 26.78
CA GLU A 378 -9.68 -6.03 27.05
C GLU A 378 -8.79 -6.90 26.15
N ARG A 379 -9.19 -8.15 25.89
CA ARG A 379 -8.47 -9.03 24.95
C ARG A 379 -8.63 -8.59 23.50
N ALA A 380 -9.84 -8.19 23.11
CA ALA A 380 -10.05 -7.58 21.79
C ALA A 380 -9.17 -6.33 21.61
N PHE A 381 -9.09 -5.47 22.65
CA PHE A 381 -8.26 -4.27 22.67
C PHE A 381 -6.77 -4.60 22.59
N MET A 382 -6.28 -5.62 23.31
CA MET A 382 -4.89 -6.07 23.18
C MET A 382 -4.53 -6.54 21.77
N ILE A 383 -5.48 -7.15 21.04
CA ILE A 383 -5.26 -7.62 19.66
C ILE A 383 -5.30 -6.45 18.66
N ARG A 384 -6.23 -5.52 18.84
CA ARG A 384 -6.39 -4.33 17.99
C ARG A 384 -6.58 -3.07 18.85
N PRO A 385 -5.49 -2.47 19.36
CA PRO A 385 -5.55 -1.32 20.27
C PRO A 385 -6.14 -0.06 19.65
N GLU A 386 -6.24 -0.03 18.32
CA GLU A 386 -6.71 1.11 17.56
C GLU A 386 -8.13 0.94 17.01
N ASP A 387 -8.79 -0.19 17.29
CA ASP A 387 -10.14 -0.49 16.80
C ASP A 387 -11.20 0.35 17.52
N ILE A 388 -11.88 1.22 16.76
CA ILE A 388 -12.84 2.20 17.30
C ILE A 388 -14.02 1.51 17.99
N SER A 389 -14.53 0.43 17.41
CA SER A 389 -15.69 -0.30 17.95
C SER A 389 -15.37 -0.92 19.30
N THR A 390 -14.21 -1.58 19.41
CA THR A 390 -13.73 -2.19 20.66
C THR A 390 -13.55 -1.14 21.75
N ILE A 391 -12.87 -0.02 21.43
CA ILE A 391 -12.64 1.06 22.39
C ILE A 391 -13.97 1.67 22.87
N THR A 392 -14.92 1.86 21.95
CA THR A 392 -16.23 2.44 22.27
C THR A 392 -17.02 1.56 23.24
N VAL A 393 -17.12 0.26 22.98
CA VAL A 393 -17.84 -0.67 23.87
C VAL A 393 -17.09 -0.84 25.20
N LEU A 394 -15.76 -0.91 25.18
CA LEU A 394 -14.96 -1.05 26.40
C LEU A 394 -15.06 0.18 27.31
N ALA A 395 -15.08 1.39 26.76
CA ALA A 395 -15.29 2.62 27.53
C ALA A 395 -16.65 2.61 28.24
N SER A 396 -17.72 2.20 27.53
CA SER A 396 -19.06 2.03 28.12
C SER A 396 -19.08 0.97 29.22
N VAL A 397 -18.37 -0.15 29.04
CA VAL A 397 -18.23 -1.19 30.07
C VAL A 397 -17.48 -0.65 31.29
N TYR A 398 -16.42 0.13 31.11
CA TYR A 398 -15.70 0.77 32.20
C TYR A 398 -16.56 1.80 32.95
N ASP A 399 -17.38 2.58 32.27
CA ASP A 399 -18.34 3.49 32.91
C ASP A 399 -19.33 2.73 33.80
N ASN A 400 -19.89 1.63 33.30
CA ASN A 400 -20.80 0.76 34.05
C ASN A 400 -20.11 0.09 35.25
N LEU A 401 -18.83 -0.23 35.13
CA LEU A 401 -17.99 -0.75 36.21
C LEU A 401 -17.42 0.34 37.14
N LYS A 402 -17.70 1.61 36.86
CA LYS A 402 -17.19 2.79 37.58
C LYS A 402 -15.65 2.93 37.53
N LYS A 403 -15.02 2.36 36.51
CA LYS A 403 -13.60 2.51 36.16
C LYS A 403 -13.39 3.77 35.32
N TYR A 404 -13.62 4.92 35.95
CA TYR A 404 -13.76 6.18 35.22
C TYR A 404 -12.46 6.72 34.64
N ASP A 405 -11.32 6.43 35.25
CA ASP A 405 -10.03 6.87 34.72
C ASP A 405 -9.71 6.12 33.42
N GLU A 406 -9.91 4.80 33.42
CA GLU A 406 -9.73 3.96 32.22
C GLU A 406 -10.74 4.32 31.11
N SER A 407 -11.99 4.64 31.47
CA SER A 407 -12.99 5.13 30.52
C SER A 407 -12.59 6.48 29.90
N ASP A 408 -12.16 7.45 30.72
CA ASP A 408 -11.71 8.77 30.26
C ASP A 408 -10.53 8.64 29.28
N ASP A 409 -9.55 7.76 29.57
CA ASP A 409 -8.40 7.51 28.70
C ASP A 409 -8.81 6.99 27.32
N LEU A 410 -9.72 6.00 27.27
CA LEU A 410 -10.24 5.45 26.01
C LEU A 410 -11.01 6.49 25.19
N HIS A 411 -11.85 7.30 25.84
CA HIS A 411 -12.55 8.40 25.15
C HIS A 411 -11.59 9.45 24.60
N LEU A 412 -10.53 9.79 25.33
CA LEU A 412 -9.51 10.72 24.86
C LEU A 412 -8.70 10.13 23.69
N GLN A 413 -8.42 8.82 23.70
CA GLN A 413 -7.80 8.14 22.57
C GLN A 413 -8.68 8.25 21.31
N LEU A 414 -9.99 7.98 21.42
CA LEU A 414 -10.93 8.13 20.31
C LEU A 414 -10.97 9.56 19.76
N LEU A 415 -11.04 10.56 20.65
CA LEU A 415 -11.04 11.98 20.26
C LEU A 415 -9.71 12.45 19.66
N SER A 416 -8.58 11.83 20.01
CA SER A 416 -7.29 12.18 19.40
C SER A 416 -7.22 11.81 17.91
N LYS A 417 -7.99 10.80 17.48
CA LYS A 417 -8.06 10.34 16.09
C LYS A 417 -9.03 11.15 15.25
N ASP A 418 -10.24 11.35 15.76
CA ASP A 418 -11.26 12.18 15.12
C ASP A 418 -11.87 13.12 16.18
N PRO A 419 -11.26 14.31 16.38
CA PRO A 419 -11.72 15.29 17.36
C PRO A 419 -13.13 15.83 17.08
N THR A 420 -13.67 15.56 15.90
CA THR A 420 -14.95 16.13 15.45
C THR A 420 -16.04 15.08 15.28
N ASN A 421 -15.77 13.81 15.58
CA ASN A 421 -16.74 12.74 15.43
C ASN A 421 -17.93 12.94 16.37
N SER A 422 -19.14 13.09 15.82
CA SER A 422 -20.34 13.36 16.62
C SER A 422 -20.65 12.25 17.62
N THR A 423 -20.46 10.98 17.24
CA THR A 423 -20.75 9.83 18.11
C THR A 423 -19.78 9.78 19.28
N ILE A 424 -18.47 9.93 19.02
CA ILE A 424 -17.45 9.92 20.09
C ILE A 424 -17.68 11.10 21.06
N LEU A 425 -17.91 12.30 20.51
CA LEU A 425 -18.21 13.49 21.31
C LEU A 425 -19.46 13.29 22.18
N ASN A 426 -20.53 12.72 21.61
CA ASN A 426 -21.76 12.47 22.34
C ASN A 426 -21.57 11.43 23.45
N ASN A 427 -20.94 10.29 23.14
CA ASN A 427 -20.74 9.22 24.12
C ASN A 427 -19.91 9.70 25.32
N TYR A 428 -18.83 10.45 25.06
CA TYR A 428 -18.04 11.00 26.16
C TYR A 428 -18.77 12.10 26.94
N ALA A 429 -19.53 12.96 26.24
CA ALA A 429 -20.36 13.97 26.89
C ALA A 429 -21.42 13.34 27.80
N TYR A 430 -22.07 12.27 27.33
CA TYR A 430 -23.03 11.50 28.08
C TYR A 430 -22.38 10.89 29.33
N SER A 431 -21.24 10.19 29.19
CA SER A 431 -20.46 9.63 30.32
C SER A 431 -20.15 10.68 31.39
N LEU A 432 -19.60 11.83 30.99
CA LEU A 432 -19.30 12.94 31.91
C LEU A 432 -20.56 13.48 32.61
N SER A 433 -21.68 13.55 31.88
CA SER A 433 -22.95 14.08 32.38
C SER A 433 -23.61 13.17 33.41
N VAL A 434 -23.61 11.86 33.19
CA VAL A 434 -24.13 10.86 34.14
C VAL A 434 -23.36 10.95 35.46
N ARG A 435 -22.04 11.12 35.40
CA ARG A 435 -21.16 11.33 36.57
C ARG A 435 -21.31 12.71 37.20
N GLY A 436 -21.96 13.66 36.53
CA GLY A 436 -22.15 15.03 37.02
C GLY A 436 -20.85 15.86 37.05
N ILE A 437 -19.84 15.50 36.27
CA ILE A 437 -18.53 16.18 36.28
C ILE A 437 -18.21 16.82 34.93
N LYS A 438 -17.33 17.83 34.94
CA LYS A 438 -16.89 18.53 33.72
C LYS A 438 -18.07 18.97 32.81
N LEU A 439 -19.23 19.31 33.41
CA LEU A 439 -20.49 19.55 32.68
C LEU A 439 -20.39 20.61 31.59
N LYS A 440 -19.52 21.62 31.74
CA LYS A 440 -19.24 22.61 30.68
C LYS A 440 -18.59 21.97 29.45
N LYS A 441 -17.61 21.10 29.65
CA LYS A 441 -16.96 20.34 28.57
C LYS A 441 -17.94 19.36 27.92
N ALA A 442 -18.75 18.67 28.72
CA ALA A 442 -19.80 17.80 28.22
C ALA A 442 -20.79 18.58 27.32
N LEU A 443 -21.21 19.77 27.76
CA LEU A 443 -22.09 20.65 27.00
C LEU A 443 -21.47 21.07 25.66
N GLU A 444 -20.21 21.51 25.64
CA GLU A 444 -19.50 21.90 24.42
C GLU A 444 -19.44 20.74 23.41
N MET A 445 -19.06 19.54 23.87
CA MET A 445 -18.99 18.35 23.02
C MET A 445 -20.36 17.94 22.46
N SER A 446 -21.38 17.90 23.32
CA SER A 446 -22.75 17.53 22.94
C SER A 446 -23.37 18.55 21.97
N GLN A 447 -23.12 19.85 22.14
CA GLN A 447 -23.56 20.89 21.21
C GLN A 447 -22.96 20.71 19.81
N VAL A 448 -21.68 20.30 19.71
CA VAL A 448 -21.05 20.00 18.42
C VAL A 448 -21.74 18.80 17.76
N ALA A 449 -22.00 17.72 18.52
CA ALA A 449 -22.68 16.53 18.01
C ALA A 449 -24.10 16.85 17.50
N VAL A 450 -24.92 17.57 18.29
CA VAL A 450 -26.28 17.99 17.90
C VAL A 450 -26.25 18.95 16.72
N LYS A 451 -25.28 19.88 16.64
CA LYS A 451 -25.17 20.80 15.50
C LYS A 451 -24.90 20.05 14.19
N LYS A 452 -24.08 19.00 14.22
CA LYS A 452 -23.81 18.15 13.04
C LYS A 452 -24.99 17.24 12.70
N SER A 453 -25.70 16.74 13.70
CA SER A 453 -26.81 15.78 13.51
C SER A 453 -28.04 16.19 14.34
N PRO A 454 -28.78 17.24 13.91
CA PRO A 454 -29.81 17.89 14.73
C PRO A 454 -31.08 17.05 14.94
N LYS A 455 -31.22 15.93 14.23
CA LYS A 455 -32.35 14.99 14.33
C LYS A 455 -31.94 13.64 14.94
N ASN A 456 -30.76 13.52 15.53
CA ASN A 456 -30.37 12.29 16.22
C ASN A 456 -30.98 12.29 17.64
N PRO A 457 -31.89 11.36 17.98
CA PRO A 457 -32.59 11.35 19.26
C PRO A 457 -31.61 11.20 20.44
N ALA A 458 -30.65 10.27 20.36
CA ALA A 458 -29.67 10.05 21.43
C ALA A 458 -28.84 11.31 21.73
N TYR A 459 -28.49 12.10 20.71
CA TYR A 459 -27.73 13.33 20.91
C TYR A 459 -28.56 14.44 21.55
N LEU A 460 -29.83 14.54 21.16
CA LEU A 460 -30.79 15.47 21.75
C LEU A 460 -31.05 15.13 23.22
N ASP A 461 -31.23 13.85 23.54
CA ASP A 461 -31.38 13.39 24.92
C ASP A 461 -30.14 13.70 25.76
N THR A 462 -28.95 13.34 25.28
CA THR A 462 -27.67 13.63 25.97
C THR A 462 -27.53 15.13 26.28
N LEU A 463 -27.84 16.00 25.30
CA LEU A 463 -27.80 17.45 25.49
C LEU A 463 -28.82 17.92 26.53
N GLY A 464 -30.04 17.36 26.48
CA GLY A 464 -31.08 17.61 27.46
C GLY A 464 -30.68 17.19 28.87
N TRP A 465 -30.09 16.00 29.02
CA TRP A 465 -29.59 15.48 30.28
C TRP A 465 -28.47 16.34 30.88
N ILE A 466 -27.54 16.81 30.04
CA ILE A 466 -26.51 17.77 30.47
C ILE A 466 -27.15 19.05 31.02
N TYR A 467 -28.15 19.62 30.32
CA TYR A 467 -28.86 20.80 30.82
C TYR A 467 -29.59 20.52 32.14
N PHE A 468 -30.17 19.33 32.29
CA PHE A 468 -30.81 18.91 33.54
C PHE A 468 -29.81 18.86 34.69
N LYS A 469 -28.65 18.22 34.50
CA LYS A 469 -27.55 18.17 35.49
C LYS A 469 -26.99 19.54 35.83
N MET A 470 -27.06 20.50 34.90
CA MET A 470 -26.69 21.91 35.13
C MET A 470 -27.79 22.74 35.82
N GLY A 471 -28.95 22.17 36.12
CA GLY A 471 -30.10 22.86 36.71
C GLY A 471 -30.90 23.72 35.74
N LYS A 472 -30.64 23.62 34.42
CA LYS A 472 -31.35 24.34 33.37
C LYS A 472 -32.56 23.55 32.87
N THR A 473 -33.48 23.26 33.79
CA THR A 473 -34.56 22.28 33.58
C THR A 473 -35.48 22.61 32.41
N GLY A 474 -35.75 23.88 32.10
CA GLY A 474 -36.56 24.27 30.94
C GLY A 474 -35.90 23.93 29.60
N GLN A 475 -34.57 24.11 29.49
CA GLN A 475 -33.83 23.68 28.29
C GLN A 475 -33.76 22.15 28.21
N ALA A 476 -33.62 21.47 29.36
CA ALA A 476 -33.63 20.02 29.41
C ALA A 476 -34.95 19.46 28.85
N GLU A 477 -36.10 19.97 29.30
CA GLU A 477 -37.42 19.57 28.79
C GLU A 477 -37.52 19.76 27.27
N GLU A 478 -37.07 20.90 26.74
CA GLU A 478 -37.11 21.16 25.30
C GLU A 478 -36.36 20.10 24.48
N TYR A 479 -35.13 19.75 24.88
CA TYR A 479 -34.30 18.82 24.11
C TYR A 479 -34.71 17.36 24.28
N VAL A 480 -35.01 16.91 25.50
CA VAL A 480 -35.49 15.53 25.73
C VAL A 480 -36.85 15.32 25.05
N LYS A 481 -37.72 16.33 25.03
CA LYS A 481 -38.99 16.25 24.29
C LYS A 481 -38.76 16.05 22.79
N LYS A 482 -37.82 16.78 22.18
CA LYS A 482 -37.45 16.58 20.77
C LYS A 482 -36.88 15.19 20.49
N SER A 483 -36.15 14.60 21.45
CA SER A 483 -35.71 13.21 21.36
C SER A 483 -36.91 12.26 21.30
N ILE A 484 -37.85 12.41 22.24
CA ILE A 484 -39.05 11.56 22.35
C ILE A 484 -39.99 11.70 21.15
N GLU A 485 -40.08 12.89 20.55
CA GLU A 485 -40.86 13.11 19.32
C GLU A 485 -40.33 12.27 18.14
N ILE A 486 -39.05 11.88 18.17
CA ILE A 486 -38.39 11.07 17.14
C ILE A 486 -38.42 9.58 17.50
N ASP A 487 -38.08 9.24 18.75
CA ASP A 487 -38.09 7.87 19.28
C ASP A 487 -38.88 7.82 20.60
N GLN A 488 -40.02 7.15 20.57
CA GLN A 488 -40.95 7.07 21.70
C GLN A 488 -40.73 5.84 22.59
N THR A 489 -39.78 4.98 22.22
CA THR A 489 -39.62 3.63 22.78
C THR A 489 -38.43 3.49 23.70
N ASN A 490 -37.46 4.40 23.67
CA ASN A 490 -36.29 4.30 24.53
C ASN A 490 -36.63 4.55 26.01
N ALA A 491 -36.51 3.50 26.84
CA ALA A 491 -36.85 3.53 28.26
C ALA A 491 -36.06 4.61 29.05
N GLU A 492 -34.77 4.76 28.77
CA GLU A 492 -33.89 5.71 29.46
C GLU A 492 -34.29 7.17 29.17
N VAL A 493 -34.57 7.49 27.91
CA VAL A 493 -35.03 8.83 27.50
C VAL A 493 -36.39 9.17 28.15
N LEU A 494 -37.28 8.19 28.26
CA LEU A 494 -38.57 8.34 28.94
C LEU A 494 -38.37 8.59 30.44
N GLU A 495 -37.44 7.89 31.08
CA GLU A 495 -37.05 8.12 32.47
C GLU A 495 -36.48 9.53 32.67
N HIS A 496 -35.56 9.98 31.81
CA HIS A 496 -35.02 11.35 31.84
C HIS A 496 -36.13 12.41 31.76
N MET A 497 -37.16 12.20 30.92
CA MET A 497 -38.31 13.10 30.86
C MET A 497 -39.14 13.07 32.15
N GLY A 498 -39.33 11.89 32.74
CA GLY A 498 -39.96 11.73 34.06
C GLY A 498 -39.24 12.56 35.13
N ASP A 499 -37.91 12.46 35.20
CA ASP A 499 -37.05 13.20 36.13
C ASP A 499 -37.13 14.72 35.95
N ILE A 500 -37.12 15.16 34.68
CA ILE A 500 -37.26 16.57 34.32
C ILE A 500 -38.61 17.11 34.78
N LEU A 501 -39.71 16.40 34.49
CA LEU A 501 -41.06 16.81 34.86
C LEU A 501 -41.28 16.80 36.37
N GLN A 502 -40.70 15.81 37.07
CA GLN A 502 -40.71 15.75 38.52
C GLN A 502 -40.02 16.98 39.12
N LYS A 503 -38.87 17.38 38.57
CA LYS A 503 -38.13 18.59 39.00
C LYS A 503 -38.90 19.88 38.73
N LEU A 504 -39.70 19.92 37.65
CA LEU A 504 -40.61 21.02 37.32
C LEU A 504 -41.89 21.05 38.18
N GLY A 505 -42.10 20.06 39.04
CA GLY A 505 -43.28 19.95 39.90
C GLY A 505 -44.50 19.31 39.22
N ASN A 506 -44.36 18.79 37.99
CA ASN A 506 -45.42 18.15 37.24
C ASN A 506 -45.48 16.64 37.52
N ARG A 507 -45.82 16.29 38.77
CA ARG A 507 -45.80 14.90 39.26
C ARG A 507 -46.72 13.95 38.49
N GLY A 508 -47.86 14.45 38.00
CA GLY A 508 -48.81 13.65 37.23
C GLY A 508 -48.20 13.15 35.92
N LYS A 509 -47.68 14.07 35.11
CA LYS A 509 -47.01 13.70 33.85
C LYS A 509 -45.71 12.92 34.08
N ALA A 510 -44.95 13.24 35.13
CA ALA A 510 -43.75 12.47 35.48
C ALA A 510 -44.09 10.99 35.68
N LYS A 511 -45.17 10.69 36.40
CA LYS A 511 -45.66 9.31 36.59
C LYS A 511 -46.00 8.62 35.28
N GLU A 512 -46.70 9.29 34.36
CA GLU A 512 -47.03 8.74 33.04
C GLU A 512 -45.77 8.36 32.24
N PHE A 513 -44.71 9.19 32.30
CA PHE A 513 -43.45 8.89 31.61
C PHE A 513 -42.68 7.73 32.26
N TYR A 514 -42.67 7.63 33.59
CA TYR A 514 -42.08 6.47 34.27
C TYR A 514 -42.83 5.16 33.97
N GLU A 515 -44.16 5.20 33.89
CA GLU A 515 -44.97 4.02 33.50
C GLU A 515 -44.62 3.57 32.07
N ARG A 516 -44.49 4.53 31.13
CA ARG A 516 -44.05 4.24 29.77
C ARG A 516 -42.62 3.69 29.70
N ALA A 517 -41.70 4.20 30.53
CA ALA A 517 -40.33 3.70 30.60
C ALA A 517 -40.31 2.22 31.06
N LEU A 518 -41.11 1.87 32.07
CA LEU A 518 -41.26 0.49 32.54
C LEU A 518 -41.88 -0.43 31.49
N ASP A 519 -42.87 0.05 30.73
CA ASP A 519 -43.48 -0.74 29.66
C ASP A 519 -42.50 -0.97 28.50
N ALA A 520 -41.67 0.02 28.17
CA ALA A 520 -40.58 -0.12 27.22
C ALA A 520 -39.54 -1.15 27.68
N GLU A 521 -39.08 -1.06 28.94
CA GLU A 521 -38.12 -2.02 29.51
C GLU A 521 -38.69 -3.46 29.54
N LYS A 522 -39.99 -3.61 29.82
CA LYS A 522 -40.65 -4.93 29.76
C LYS A 522 -40.80 -5.45 28.35
N ALA A 523 -41.06 -4.60 27.35
CA ALA A 523 -41.10 -5.03 25.96
C ALA A 523 -39.72 -5.53 25.51
N GLU A 524 -38.66 -4.84 25.94
CA GLU A 524 -37.27 -5.30 25.76
C GLU A 524 -37.04 -6.64 26.50
N SER A 525 -37.55 -6.82 27.72
CA SER A 525 -37.32 -8.04 28.51
C SER A 525 -38.20 -9.23 28.15
N THR A 526 -39.45 -9.04 27.70
CA THR A 526 -40.37 -10.13 27.33
C THR A 526 -40.07 -10.72 25.95
N THR A 527 -39.38 -9.98 25.10
CA THR A 527 -38.72 -10.53 23.91
C THR A 527 -37.65 -11.55 24.32
N ILE A 528 -36.95 -11.32 25.45
CA ILE A 528 -35.94 -12.23 25.99
C ILE A 528 -36.58 -13.47 26.67
N GLU A 529 -37.72 -13.34 27.35
CA GLU A 529 -38.34 -14.45 28.09
C GLU A 529 -39.23 -15.40 27.26
N LYS A 530 -39.85 -14.93 26.16
CA LYS A 530 -40.71 -15.79 25.32
C LYS A 530 -39.96 -16.93 24.63
N ASP A 531 -38.67 -16.74 24.36
CA ASP A 531 -37.85 -17.71 23.63
C ASP A 531 -37.26 -18.82 24.54
N ILE A 532 -37.58 -18.85 25.83
CA ILE A 532 -37.12 -19.88 26.78
C ILE A 532 -38.12 -21.04 26.96
N PHE A 533 -39.37 -20.89 26.48
CA PHE A 533 -40.45 -21.87 26.74
C PHE A 533 -41.32 -22.29 25.54
N GLU A 534 -40.91 -22.02 24.31
CA GLU A 534 -41.41 -22.72 23.10
C GLU A 534 -40.32 -23.62 22.52
#